data_AF-A0AAD6VS20-F1
#
_entry.id   AF-A0AAD6VS20-F1
#
_cell.length_a   1.000
_cell.length_b   1.000
_cell.length_c   1.000
_cell.angle_alpha   90.00
_cell.angle_beta   90.00
_cell.angle_gamma   90.00
#
_symmetry.space_group_name_H-M   'P 1'
#
loop_
_entity.id
_entity.type
_entity.pdbx_description
1 polymer ?
#
loop_
_entity_poly.entity_id
_entity_poly.type
_entity_poly.pdbx_seq_one_letter_code
_entity_poly.pdbx_strand_id
1 'polypeptide(L)'
;MTSDLKADFKTAVKQEEWYLRRLYPTPTDVPSCTNHLDTYFACNTIRNLVKNMYRHGYLRDDCSEKWAEYKFCLSLKWMGMEERHDAWIRRKAIWWAKRRVGKSSEDVWQVRQEPLQGFPTPLSPAQYLRERPLELMSCSQ
;
A
#
# COMPACT_ATOMS: atom_id res chain seq x y z
N MET A 1 26.72 11.18 -5.20
CA MET A 1 26.75 9.80 -5.73
C MET A 1 25.97 8.88 -4.80
N THR A 2 24.64 9.00 -4.77
CA THR A 2 23.77 8.09 -3.99
C THR A 2 22.47 7.86 -4.77
N SER A 3 22.59 7.54 -6.05
CA SER A 3 21.54 6.85 -6.80
C SER A 3 22.00 5.40 -6.94
N ASP A 4 21.08 4.46 -6.86
CA ASP A 4 21.27 3.04 -7.21
C ASP A 4 21.62 2.04 -6.09
N LEU A 5 21.01 2.19 -4.92
CA LEU A 5 20.77 1.03 -4.02
C LEU A 5 19.34 0.46 -4.19
N LYS A 6 18.76 0.51 -5.40
CA LYS A 6 17.53 -0.23 -5.68
C LYS A 6 17.88 -1.70 -5.80
N ALA A 7 17.28 -2.53 -4.95
CA ALA A 7 17.43 -3.98 -5.03
C ALA A 7 17.01 -4.47 -6.42
N ASP A 8 17.79 -5.38 -7.01
CA ASP A 8 17.41 -6.05 -8.26
C ASP A 8 16.01 -6.66 -8.13
N PHE A 9 15.24 -6.64 -9.22
CA PHE A 9 13.84 -7.09 -9.23
C PHE A 9 13.69 -8.50 -8.69
N LYS A 10 14.60 -9.42 -9.06
CA LYS A 10 14.58 -10.80 -8.57
C LYS A 10 14.81 -10.87 -7.06
N THR A 11 15.70 -10.04 -6.54
CA THR A 11 15.97 -9.92 -5.11
C THR A 11 14.77 -9.36 -4.36
N ALA A 12 14.13 -8.31 -4.90
CA ALA A 12 12.91 -7.74 -4.34
C ALA A 12 11.77 -8.77 -4.28
N VAL A 13 11.56 -9.57 -5.34
CA VAL A 13 10.55 -10.64 -5.33
C VAL A 13 10.82 -11.65 -4.21
N LYS A 14 12.06 -12.11 -4.04
CA LYS A 14 12.40 -13.06 -2.96
C LYS A 14 12.16 -12.49 -1.57
N GLN A 15 12.49 -11.21 -1.36
CA GLN A 15 12.23 -10.52 -0.09
C GLN A 15 10.72 -10.42 0.18
N GLU A 16 9.93 -10.07 -0.84
CA GLU A 16 8.48 -10.00 -0.73
C GLU A 16 7.84 -11.38 -0.49
N GLU A 17 8.30 -12.43 -1.17
CA GLU A 17 7.84 -13.80 -0.92
C GLU A 17 8.11 -14.23 0.52
N TRP A 18 9.33 -13.97 1.02
CA TRP A 18 9.69 -14.27 2.41
C TRP A 18 8.78 -13.53 3.41
N TYR A 19 8.52 -12.24 3.17
CA TYR A 19 7.66 -11.42 4.01
C TYR A 19 6.20 -11.89 3.97
N LEU A 20 5.66 -12.14 2.78
CA LEU A 20 4.27 -12.57 2.59
C LEU A 20 4.00 -13.95 3.18
N ARG A 21 4.96 -14.89 3.09
CA ARG A 21 4.84 -16.20 3.76
C ARG A 21 4.73 -16.09 5.28
N ARG A 22 5.34 -15.05 5.86
CA ARG A 22 5.26 -14.80 7.31
C ARG A 22 3.97 -14.10 7.72
N LEU A 23 3.42 -13.25 6.85
CA LEU A 23 2.13 -12.60 7.08
C LEU A 23 0.93 -13.52 6.86
N TYR A 24 1.02 -14.40 5.86
CA TYR A 24 -0.05 -15.32 5.45
C TYR A 24 0.48 -16.75 5.54
N PRO A 25 0.66 -17.29 6.76
CA PRO A 25 1.27 -18.59 6.94
C PRO A 25 0.38 -19.75 6.49
N THR A 26 -0.94 -19.57 6.44
CA THR A 26 -1.89 -20.66 6.18
C THR A 26 -2.62 -20.51 4.83
N PRO A 27 -3.04 -21.63 4.20
CA PRO A 27 -3.85 -21.57 2.99
C PRO A 27 -5.22 -20.90 3.18
N THR A 28 -5.74 -20.89 4.40
CA THR A 28 -7.00 -20.22 4.77
C THR A 28 -6.91 -18.70 4.71
N ASP A 29 -5.69 -18.14 4.72
CA ASP A 29 -5.49 -16.70 4.61
C ASP A 29 -5.67 -16.18 3.17
N VAL A 30 -5.74 -17.08 2.18
CA VAL A 30 -5.96 -16.70 0.77
C VAL A 30 -7.41 -16.26 0.58
N PRO A 31 -7.67 -15.05 0.07
CA PRO A 31 -9.03 -14.59 -0.18
C PRO A 31 -9.78 -15.49 -1.16
N SER A 32 -11.09 -15.65 -0.94
CA SER A 32 -11.97 -16.36 -1.86
C SER A 32 -12.11 -15.62 -3.19
N CYS A 33 -12.50 -16.34 -4.26
CA CYS A 33 -12.77 -15.68 -5.55
C CYS A 33 -13.96 -14.73 -5.48
N THR A 34 -14.92 -14.96 -4.57
CA THR A 34 -16.02 -14.02 -4.31
C THR A 34 -15.49 -12.71 -3.74
N ASN A 35 -14.54 -12.74 -2.81
CA ASN A 35 -13.92 -11.53 -2.27
C ASN A 35 -13.23 -10.71 -3.37
N HIS A 36 -12.58 -11.38 -4.33
CA HIS A 36 -11.98 -10.72 -5.49
C HIS A 36 -13.02 -10.12 -6.44
N LEU A 37 -14.15 -10.80 -6.64
CA LEU A 37 -15.28 -10.29 -7.42
C LEU A 37 -15.91 -9.05 -6.77
N ASP A 38 -16.17 -9.11 -5.45
CA ASP A 38 -16.73 -7.99 -4.69
C ASP A 38 -15.80 -6.78 -4.74
N THR A 39 -14.48 -7.01 -4.67
CA THR A 39 -13.47 -5.94 -4.82
C THR A 39 -13.54 -5.29 -6.21
N TYR A 40 -13.78 -6.07 -7.26
CA TYR A 40 -13.95 -5.55 -8.62
C TYR A 40 -15.24 -4.73 -8.75
N PHE A 41 -16.37 -5.22 -8.24
CA PHE A 41 -17.61 -4.44 -8.25
C PHE A 41 -17.52 -3.17 -7.41
N ALA A 42 -16.90 -3.25 -6.23
CA ALA A 42 -16.65 -2.10 -5.38
C ALA A 42 -15.84 -1.02 -6.11
N CYS A 43 -14.86 -1.39 -6.93
CA CYS A 43 -14.07 -0.46 -7.74
C CYS A 43 -14.95 0.37 -8.71
N ASN A 44 -16.00 -0.23 -9.26
CA ASN A 44 -16.93 0.42 -10.20
C ASN A 44 -18.04 1.24 -9.53
N THR A 45 -18.03 1.35 -8.20
CA THR A 45 -19.05 2.13 -7.48
C THR A 45 -18.86 3.64 -7.68
N ILE A 46 -19.97 4.39 -7.66
CA ILE A 46 -19.99 5.86 -7.79
C ILE A 46 -19.04 6.52 -6.78
N ARG A 47 -18.99 6.01 -5.54
CA ARG A 47 -18.09 6.51 -4.50
C ARG A 47 -16.62 6.50 -4.94
N ASN A 48 -16.18 5.44 -5.59
CA ASN A 48 -14.81 5.32 -6.06
C ASN A 48 -14.56 6.13 -7.34
N LEU A 49 -15.56 6.26 -8.22
CA LEU A 49 -15.50 7.16 -9.36
C LEU A 49 -15.32 8.63 -8.93
N VAL A 50 -16.04 9.08 -7.89
CA VAL A 50 -15.88 10.45 -7.33
C VAL A 50 -14.47 10.64 -6.73
N LYS A 51 -13.93 9.65 -6.03
CA LYS A 51 -12.55 9.71 -5.52
C LYS A 51 -11.53 9.81 -6.64
N ASN A 52 -11.73 9.08 -7.74
CA ASN A 52 -10.86 9.14 -8.91
C ASN A 52 -10.93 10.51 -9.57
N MET A 53 -12.13 11.10 -9.70
CA MET A 53 -12.28 12.49 -10.17
C MET A 53 -11.51 13.46 -9.29
N TYR A 54 -11.62 13.37 -7.96
CA TYR A 54 -10.90 14.25 -7.04
C TYR A 54 -9.37 14.10 -7.16
N ARG A 55 -8.86 12.87 -7.26
CA ARG A 55 -7.41 12.60 -7.26
C ARG A 55 -6.74 12.82 -8.62
N HIS A 56 -7.44 12.52 -9.71
CA HIS A 56 -6.86 12.48 -11.05
C HIS A 56 -7.49 13.47 -12.04
N GLY A 57 -8.63 14.09 -11.69
CA GLY A 57 -9.31 15.07 -12.54
C GLY A 57 -10.19 14.48 -13.65
N TYR A 58 -10.41 13.17 -13.66
CA TYR A 58 -11.31 12.49 -14.60
C TYR A 58 -11.96 11.27 -13.95
N LEU A 59 -13.12 10.85 -14.48
CA LEU A 59 -13.76 9.60 -14.09
C LEU A 59 -12.94 8.43 -14.63
N ARG A 60 -11.94 8.00 -13.86
CA ARG A 60 -11.17 6.80 -14.17
C ARG A 60 -11.95 5.58 -13.69
N ASP A 61 -12.22 4.65 -14.60
CA ASP A 61 -12.88 3.37 -14.39
C ASP A 61 -11.92 2.18 -14.54
N ASP A 62 -10.60 2.44 -14.50
CA ASP A 62 -9.56 1.43 -14.70
C ASP A 62 -9.46 0.46 -13.52
N CYS A 63 -10.41 -0.46 -13.46
CA CYS A 63 -10.51 -1.58 -12.53
C CYS A 63 -9.90 -2.86 -13.13
N SER A 64 -9.11 -2.74 -14.20
CA SER A 64 -8.52 -3.86 -14.96
C SER A 64 -7.65 -4.75 -14.08
N GLU A 65 -6.90 -4.17 -13.15
CA GLU A 65 -6.06 -4.88 -12.19
C GLU A 65 -6.91 -5.78 -11.28
N LYS A 66 -8.03 -5.26 -10.76
CA LYS A 66 -8.95 -6.03 -9.90
C LYS A 66 -9.62 -7.16 -10.67
N TRP A 67 -10.00 -6.90 -11.92
CA TRP A 67 -10.52 -7.94 -12.82
C TRP A 67 -9.49 -9.04 -13.11
N ALA A 68 -8.22 -8.68 -13.26
CA ALA A 68 -7.14 -9.64 -13.46
C ALA A 68 -6.91 -10.53 -12.23
N GLU A 69 -7.06 -9.99 -11.01
CA GLU A 69 -6.98 -10.78 -9.77
C GLU A 69 -8.14 -11.79 -9.66
N TYR A 70 -9.36 -11.38 -10.04
CA TYR A 70 -10.51 -12.29 -10.08
C TYR A 70 -10.29 -13.44 -11.08
N LYS A 71 -9.89 -13.12 -12.32
CA LYS A 71 -9.58 -14.13 -13.35
C LYS A 71 -8.46 -15.07 -12.93
N PHE A 72 -7.43 -14.54 -12.26
CA PHE A 72 -6.37 -15.35 -11.69
C PHE A 72 -6.90 -16.31 -10.63
N CYS A 73 -7.74 -15.86 -9.70
CA CYS A 73 -8.36 -16.75 -8.71
C CYS A 73 -9.13 -17.90 -9.37
N LEU A 74 -9.92 -17.60 -10.42
CA LEU A 74 -10.63 -18.64 -11.17
C LEU A 74 -9.70 -19.66 -11.83
N SER A 75 -8.53 -19.22 -12.32
CA SER A 75 -7.54 -20.14 -12.90
C SER A 75 -6.93 -21.12 -11.88
N LEU A 76 -6.92 -20.78 -10.59
CA LEU A 76 -6.41 -21.62 -9.50
C LEU A 76 -7.49 -22.55 -8.90
N LYS A 77 -8.71 -22.57 -9.45
CA LYS A 77 -9.83 -23.34 -8.88
C LYS A 77 -9.54 -24.83 -8.79
N TRP A 78 -8.81 -25.38 -9.76
CA TRP A 78 -8.50 -26.80 -9.89
C TRP A 78 -7.23 -27.24 -9.14
N MET A 79 -6.49 -26.30 -8.55
CA MET A 79 -5.25 -26.59 -7.82
C MET A 79 -5.54 -26.98 -6.37
N GLY A 80 -4.59 -27.70 -5.76
CA GLY A 80 -4.61 -28.00 -4.33
C GLY A 80 -4.54 -26.72 -3.48
N MET A 81 -4.93 -26.80 -2.20
CA MET A 81 -4.95 -25.63 -1.32
C MET A 81 -3.55 -25.01 -1.12
N GLU A 82 -2.53 -25.85 -0.93
CA GLU A 82 -1.13 -25.42 -0.80
C GLU A 82 -0.60 -24.79 -2.10
N GLU A 83 -0.86 -25.44 -3.24
CA GLU A 83 -0.44 -24.92 -4.55
C GLU A 83 -1.09 -23.56 -4.87
N ARG A 84 -2.37 -23.40 -4.51
CA ARG A 84 -3.08 -22.12 -4.63
C ARG A 84 -2.45 -21.05 -3.76
N HIS A 85 -2.10 -21.38 -2.52
CA HIS A 85 -1.44 -20.47 -1.59
C HIS A 85 -0.08 -20.01 -2.11
N ASP A 86 0.75 -20.94 -2.58
CA ASP A 86 2.05 -20.64 -3.17
C ASP A 86 1.94 -19.76 -4.43
N ALA A 87 1.02 -20.10 -5.33
CA ALA A 87 0.77 -19.33 -6.55
C ALA A 87 0.28 -17.90 -6.23
N TRP A 88 -0.59 -17.77 -5.22
CA TRP A 88 -1.09 -16.48 -4.77
C TRP A 88 0.02 -15.63 -4.12
N ILE A 89 0.82 -16.20 -3.22
CA ILE A 89 1.96 -15.51 -2.60
C ILE A 89 2.93 -15.01 -3.66
N ARG A 90 3.31 -15.87 -4.62
CA ARG A 90 4.24 -15.51 -5.68
C ARG A 90 3.72 -14.36 -6.54
N ARG A 91 2.44 -14.40 -6.92
CA ARG A 91 1.82 -13.31 -7.69
C ARG A 91 1.81 -12.00 -6.91
N LYS A 92 1.47 -12.04 -5.62
CA LYS A 92 1.51 -10.86 -4.75
C LYS A 92 2.92 -10.32 -4.57
N ALA A 93 3.91 -11.19 -4.41
CA ALA A 93 5.30 -10.80 -4.28
C ALA A 93 5.80 -10.07 -5.54
N ILE A 94 5.49 -10.60 -6.72
CA ILE A 94 5.78 -9.95 -8.00
C ILE A 94 5.12 -8.56 -8.08
N TRP A 95 3.87 -8.46 -7.66
CA TRP A 95 3.14 -7.20 -7.69
C TRP A 95 3.75 -6.15 -6.74
N TRP A 96 4.10 -6.54 -5.51
CA TRP A 96 4.77 -5.66 -4.55
C TRP A 96 6.18 -5.27 -5.00
N ALA A 97 6.95 -6.23 -5.53
CA ALA A 97 8.28 -5.98 -6.06
C ALA A 97 8.24 -4.96 -7.21
N LYS A 98 7.27 -5.04 -8.13
CA LYS A 98 7.09 -4.04 -9.20
C LYS A 98 6.87 -2.65 -8.66
N ARG A 99 6.12 -2.52 -7.56
CA ARG A 99 5.86 -1.23 -6.90
C ARG A 99 7.09 -0.68 -6.18
N ARG A 100 7.85 -1.55 -5.50
CA ARG A 100 9.08 -1.17 -4.79
C ARG A 100 10.20 -0.75 -5.72
N VAL A 101 10.39 -1.47 -6.83
CA VAL A 101 11.43 -1.16 -7.83
C VAL A 101 11.00 -0.01 -8.74
N GLY A 102 9.70 0.23 -8.85
CA GLY A 102 9.12 1.33 -9.62
C GLY A 102 9.56 2.72 -9.14
N LYS A 103 9.02 3.75 -9.81
CA LYS A 103 9.31 5.14 -9.46
C LYS A 103 8.70 5.48 -8.10
N SER A 104 9.54 5.90 -7.16
CA SER A 104 9.15 6.40 -5.85
C SER A 104 9.14 7.93 -5.84
N SER A 105 8.42 8.54 -4.90
CA SER A 105 8.56 9.98 -4.63
C SER A 105 9.99 10.37 -4.28
N GLU A 106 10.74 9.47 -3.64
CA GLU A 106 12.17 9.66 -3.32
C GLU A 106 13.06 9.79 -4.56
N ASP A 107 12.60 9.34 -5.74
CA ASP A 107 13.32 9.56 -7.00
C ASP A 107 13.17 11.01 -7.50
N VAL A 108 12.13 11.71 -7.05
CA VAL A 108 11.84 13.10 -7.44
C VAL A 108 12.34 14.07 -6.38
N TRP A 109 12.21 13.71 -5.10
CA TRP A 109 12.56 14.54 -3.95
C TRP A 109 13.89 14.11 -3.36
N GLN A 110 14.83 15.05 -3.26
CA GLN A 110 16.10 14.82 -2.58
C GLN A 110 15.97 15.01 -1.07
N VAL A 111 16.57 14.12 -0.29
CA VAL A 111 16.67 14.27 1.16
C VAL A 111 17.46 15.55 1.48
N ARG A 112 16.89 16.40 2.35
CA ARG A 112 17.58 17.60 2.82
C ARG A 112 18.81 17.19 3.64
N GLN A 113 19.96 17.75 3.29
CA GLN A 113 21.20 17.56 4.04
C GLN A 113 21.24 18.40 5.32
N GLU A 114 20.54 19.53 5.31
CA GLU A 114 20.49 20.47 6.43
C GLU A 114 19.05 20.70 6.90
N PRO A 115 18.83 20.88 8.22
CA PRO A 115 17.56 21.32 8.75
C PRO A 115 17.12 22.65 8.14
N LEU A 116 15.80 22.86 8.05
CA LEU A 116 15.28 24.15 7.61
C LEU A 116 15.60 25.22 8.65
N GLN A 117 16.20 26.33 8.22
CA GLN A 117 16.47 27.44 9.12
C GLN A 117 15.15 28.05 9.60
N GLY A 118 14.98 28.17 10.91
CA GLY A 118 13.80 28.77 11.52
C GLY A 118 12.52 27.92 11.48
N PHE A 119 12.61 26.61 11.19
CA PHE A 119 11.46 25.71 11.23
C PHE A 119 11.75 24.42 12.05
N PRO A 120 10.82 23.99 12.93
CA PRO A 120 9.60 24.70 13.32
C PRO A 120 9.94 26.01 14.04
N THR A 121 9.13 27.04 13.83
CA THR A 121 9.27 28.31 14.55
C THR A 121 9.08 28.00 16.04
N PRO A 122 10.04 28.34 16.92
CA PRO A 122 9.86 28.10 18.34
C PRO A 122 8.64 28.88 18.81
N LEU A 123 7.62 28.18 19.30
CA LEU A 123 6.46 28.82 19.90
C LEU A 123 6.89 29.50 21.20
N SER A 124 6.45 30.74 21.40
CA SER A 124 6.54 31.34 22.74
C SER A 124 5.69 30.54 23.74
N PRO A 125 6.03 30.56 25.04
CA PRO A 125 5.22 29.89 26.06
C PRO A 125 3.74 30.28 26.01
N ALA A 126 3.42 31.55 25.71
CA ALA A 126 2.05 32.03 25.56
C ALA A 126 1.32 31.46 24.33
N GLN A 127 2.04 31.19 23.23
CA GLN A 127 1.47 30.55 22.03
C GLN A 127 1.26 29.05 22.25
N TYR A 128 2.22 28.37 22.88
CA TYR A 128 2.10 26.95 23.21
C TYR A 128 0.87 26.66 24.11
N LEU A 129 0.65 27.51 25.12
CA LEU A 129 -0.51 27.41 26.01
C LEU A 129 -1.85 27.74 25.31
N ARG A 130 -1.82 28.49 24.21
CA ARG A 130 -3.01 28.83 23.41
C ARG A 130 -3.37 27.71 22.42
N GLU A 131 -2.37 27.10 21.80
CA GLU A 131 -2.55 26.02 20.81
C GLU A 131 -2.89 24.66 21.45
N ARG A 132 -2.51 24.47 22.71
CA ARG A 132 -2.93 23.31 23.50
C ARG A 132 -3.81 23.78 24.68
N PRO A 133 -5.09 24.13 24.44
CA PRO A 133 -5.98 24.50 25.52
C PRO A 133 -6.30 23.23 26.32
N LEU A 134 -5.54 23.02 27.39
CA LEU A 134 -5.81 22.11 28.51
C LEU A 134 -5.79 20.60 28.16
N GLU A 135 -4.58 20.02 28.10
CA GLU A 135 -4.34 18.74 28.82
C GLU A 135 -4.39 19.01 30.34
N LEU A 136 -5.56 19.41 30.81
CA LEU A 136 -6.03 19.31 32.18
C LEU A 136 -7.49 18.82 32.14
N MET A 137 -7.80 17.93 31.19
CA MET A 137 -8.76 16.88 31.50
C MET A 137 -8.06 15.95 32.47
N SER A 138 -8.33 16.18 33.75
CA SER A 138 -8.06 15.24 34.82
C SER A 138 -8.37 13.81 34.34
N CYS A 139 -7.35 12.98 34.17
CA CYS A 139 -7.56 11.55 34.35
C CYS A 139 -7.93 11.38 35.82
N SER A 140 -9.24 11.33 36.12
CA SER A 140 -9.70 10.79 37.39
C SER A 140 -9.26 9.32 37.44
N GLN A 141 -8.45 8.99 38.44
CA GLN A 141 -8.21 7.60 38.83
C GLN A 141 -9.52 6.93 39.27
#